data_AF-A0A9D9M572-F1
#
_entry.id   AF-A0A9D9M572-F1
#
_cell.length_a   1.000
_cell.length_b   1.000
_cell.length_c   1.000
_cell.angle_alpha   90.00
_cell.angle_beta   90.00
_cell.angle_gamma   90.00
#
_symmetry.space_group_name_H-M   'P 1'
#
loop_
_entity.id
_entity.type
_entity.pdbx_description
1 polymer ?
#
loop_
_entity_poly.entity_id
_entity_poly.type
_entity_poly.pdbx_seq_one_letter_code
_entity_poly.pdbx_strand_id
1 'polypeptide(L)' 'MNTVSQQLQVRRAEVADLCGIMAVLEAAKGIMRASGNTGQWINGYPSQEVVMRDIQNAWGYLVESGGGIAGYFAFIPSP' A
#
# COMPACT_ATOMS: atom_id res chain seq x y z
N MET A 1 31.00 10.46 -3.17
CA MET A 1 29.83 9.98 -2.40
C MET A 1 29.07 9.05 -3.34
N ASN A 2 29.10 7.73 -3.11
CA ASN A 2 28.31 6.81 -3.92
C ASN A 2 26.86 6.93 -3.47
N THR A 3 26.02 7.55 -4.30
CA THR A 3 24.58 7.50 -4.13
C THR A 3 24.15 6.05 -4.42
N VAL A 4 23.89 5.26 -3.38
CA VAL A 4 23.16 4.01 -3.56
C VAL A 4 21.74 4.44 -3.93
N SER A 5 21.41 4.38 -5.22
CA SER A 5 20.03 4.53 -5.67
C SER A 5 19.21 3.42 -5.02
N GLN A 6 18.26 3.78 -4.16
CA GLN A 6 17.37 2.81 -3.54
C GLN A 6 16.52 2.17 -4.64
N GLN A 7 16.65 0.85 -4.81
CA GLN A 7 15.91 0.11 -5.84
C GLN A 7 14.47 -0.09 -5.39
N LEU A 8 13.52 0.22 -6.28
CA LEU A 8 12.10 -0.12 -6.09
C LEU A 8 11.87 -1.57 -6.51
N GLN A 9 11.33 -2.37 -5.60
CA GLN A 9 10.96 -3.75 -5.87
C GLN A 9 9.47 -3.96 -5.62
N VAL A 10 8.79 -4.60 -6.56
CA VAL A 10 7.39 -5.02 -6.39
C VAL A 10 7.38 -6.50 -6.00
N ARG A 11 6.68 -6.84 -4.93
CA ARG A 11 6.40 -8.24 -4.56
C ARG A 11 4.97 -8.39 -4.06
N ARG A 12 4.48 -9.64 -4.03
CA ARG A 12 3.21 -9.95 -3.40
C ARG A 12 3.28 -9.61 -1.91
N ALA A 13 2.20 -9.04 -1.40
CA ALA A 13 2.02 -8.82 0.02
C ALA A 13 1.67 -10.13 0.71
N GLU A 14 2.20 -10.32 1.91
CA GLU A 14 1.88 -11.42 2.81
C GLU A 14 1.12 -10.90 4.03
N VAL A 15 0.46 -11.81 4.77
CA VAL A 15 -0.31 -11.42 5.96
C VAL A 15 0.55 -10.69 7.00
N ALA A 16 1.83 -11.05 7.10
CA ALA A 16 2.79 -10.39 7.98
C ALA A 16 3.03 -8.91 7.61
N ASP A 17 2.83 -8.53 6.35
CA ASP A 17 3.02 -7.15 5.87
C ASP A 17 1.84 -6.23 6.22
N LEU A 18 0.70 -6.79 6.64
CA LEU A 18 -0.57 -6.06 6.79
C LEU A 18 -0.44 -4.80 7.65
N CYS A 19 0.24 -4.89 8.80
CA CYS A 19 0.45 -3.75 9.68
C CYS A 19 1.24 -2.61 8.98
N GLY A 20 2.28 -2.97 8.22
CA GLY A 20 3.07 -2.01 7.47
C GLY A 20 2.31 -1.38 6.30
N ILE A 21 1.52 -2.19 5.59
CA ILE A 21 0.65 -1.71 4.50
C ILE A 21 -0.37 -0.70 5.04
N MET A 22 -1.02 -1.01 6.17
CA MET A 22 -2.00 -0.10 6.78
C MET A 22 -1.36 1.22 7.21
N ALA A 23 -0.13 1.20 7.73
CA ALA A 23 0.60 2.43 8.07
C ALA A 23 0.88 3.32 6.84
N VAL A 24 1.28 2.71 5.71
CA VAL A 24 1.50 3.44 4.44
C VAL A 24 0.19 4.01 3.90
N LEU A 25 -0.90 3.24 3.95
CA LEU A 25 -2.21 3.70 3.50
C LEU A 25 -2.75 4.85 4.36
N GLU A 26 -2.56 4.83 5.67
CA GLU A 26 -2.94 5.95 6.54
C GLU A 26 -2.11 7.22 6.26
N ALA A 27 -0.81 7.08 6.03
CA ALA A 27 0.02 8.21 5.60
C ALA A 27 -0.48 8.80 4.27
N ALA A 28 -0.80 7.96 3.29
CA ALA A 28 -1.34 8.37 2.00
C ALA A 28 -2.72 9.05 2.11
N LYS A 29 -3.62 8.54 2.96
CA LYS A 29 -4.89 9.21 3.32
C LYS A 29 -4.65 10.61 3.88
N GLY A 30 -3.65 10.76 4.76
CA GLY A 30 -3.25 12.06 5.30
C GLY A 30 -2.84 13.06 4.21
N ILE A 31 -1.99 12.61 3.27
CA ILE A 31 -1.55 13.42 2.12
C ILE A 31 -2.74 13.84 1.25
N MET A 32 -3.67 12.92 0.96
CA MET A 32 -4.86 13.20 0.14
C MET A 32 -5.78 14.22 0.79
N ARG A 33 -6.00 14.14 2.12
CA ARG A 33 -6.78 15.15 2.84
C ARG A 33 -6.09 16.52 2.78
N ALA A 34 -4.77 16.55 2.99
CA ALA A 34 -4.00 17.79 2.96
C ALA A 34 -3.96 18.45 1.57
N SER A 35 -4.03 17.67 0.49
CA SER A 35 -4.07 18.17 -0.89
C SER A 35 -5.46 18.55 -1.38
N GLY A 36 -6.49 18.49 -0.52
CA GLY A 36 -7.88 18.83 -0.86
C GLY A 36 -8.66 17.71 -1.54
N ASN A 37 -8.08 16.51 -1.66
CA ASN A 37 -8.77 15.33 -2.21
C ASN A 37 -9.58 14.58 -1.12
N THR A 38 -10.42 15.31 -0.39
CA THR A 38 -11.15 14.79 0.77
C THR A 38 -12.31 13.86 0.41
N GLY A 39 -12.75 13.83 -0.85
CA GLY A 39 -13.80 12.93 -1.33
C GLY A 39 -13.33 11.51 -1.60
N GLN A 40 -12.02 11.28 -1.68
CA GLN A 40 -11.42 9.96 -1.91
C GLN A 40 -11.01 9.30 -0.60
N TRP A 41 -11.12 7.97 -0.55
CA TRP A 41 -10.70 7.15 0.60
C TRP A 41 -11.37 7.58 1.91
N ILE A 42 -12.69 7.74 1.80
CA ILE A 42 -13.62 8.08 2.88
C ILE A 42 -14.28 6.80 3.44
N ASN A 43 -15.05 6.94 4.52
CA ASN A 43 -15.84 5.86 5.12
C ASN A 43 -15.01 4.60 5.48
N GLY A 44 -13.75 4.81 5.85
CA GLY A 44 -12.83 3.73 6.23
C GLY A 44 -12.15 3.01 5.07
N TYR A 45 -12.38 3.39 3.80
CA TYR A 45 -11.71 2.79 2.66
C TYR A 45 -10.31 3.39 2.41
N PRO A 46 -9.30 2.59 1.98
CA PRO A 46 -9.26 1.14 2.12
C PRO A 46 -9.17 0.75 3.61
N SER A 47 -9.91 -0.30 3.99
CA SER A 47 -9.92 -0.85 5.34
C SER A 47 -8.97 -2.05 5.46
N GLN A 48 -8.68 -2.48 6.68
CA GLN A 48 -7.85 -3.66 6.92
C GLN A 48 -8.46 -4.92 6.28
N GLU A 49 -9.78 -5.05 6.28
CA GLU A 49 -10.51 -6.18 5.70
C GLU A 49 -10.36 -6.22 4.18
N VAL A 50 -10.36 -5.05 3.52
CA VAL A 50 -10.12 -4.94 2.07
C VAL A 50 -8.72 -5.42 1.74
N VAL A 51 -7.70 -4.90 2.45
CA VAL A 51 -6.30 -5.28 2.23
C VAL A 51 -6.07 -6.76 2.53
N MET A 52 -6.66 -7.29 3.61
CA MET A 52 -6.58 -8.72 3.94
C MET A 52 -7.18 -9.58 2.82
N ARG A 53 -8.32 -9.18 2.26
CA ARG A 53 -8.95 -9.88 1.13
C ARG A 53 -8.06 -9.85 -0.11
N ASP A 54 -7.43 -8.73 -0.42
CA ASP A 54 -6.50 -8.62 -1.54
C ASP A 54 -5.30 -9.56 -1.36
N ILE A 55 -4.72 -9.63 -0.15
CA ILE A 55 -3.62 -10.54 0.20
C ILE A 55 -4.06 -11.99 0.06
N GLN A 56 -5.21 -12.36 0.64
CA GLN A 56 -5.73 -13.74 0.60
C GLN A 56 -6.00 -14.24 -0.82
N ASN A 57 -6.41 -13.35 -1.73
CA ASN A 57 -6.61 -13.67 -3.14
C ASN A 57 -5.33 -13.55 -3.99
N ALA A 58 -4.18 -13.25 -3.38
CA ALA A 58 -2.90 -12.98 -4.07
C ALA A 58 -2.98 -11.82 -5.08
N TRP A 59 -3.86 -10.85 -4.83
CA TRP A 59 -4.03 -9.62 -5.62
C TRP A 59 -3.26 -8.44 -5.02
N GLY A 60 -2.94 -8.47 -3.72
CA GLY A 60 -2.19 -7.43 -3.03
C GLY A 60 -0.70 -7.47 -3.35
N TYR A 61 -0.14 -6.32 -3.72
CA TYR A 61 1.29 -6.12 -3.95
C TYR A 61 1.78 -4.95 -3.12
N LEU A 62 3.02 -5.05 -2.67
CA LEU A 62 3.72 -3.95 -2.05
C LEU A 62 4.93 -3.53 -2.89
N VAL A 63 5.32 -2.28 -2.70
CA VAL A 63 6.53 -1.69 -3.27
C VAL A 63 7.51 -1.51 -2.12
N GLU A 64 8.66 -2.14 -2.21
CA GLU A 64 9.77 -1.99 -1.26
C GLU A 64 10.79 -0.97 -1.79
N SER A 65 11.35 -0.18 -0.88
CA SER A 65 12.50 0.70 -1.12
C SER A 65 13.29 0.86 0.15
N GLY A 66 14.61 0.72 0.09
CA GLY A 66 15.48 0.98 1.24
C GLY A 66 15.19 0.14 2.48
N GLY A 67 14.66 -1.08 2.32
CA GLY A 67 14.32 -1.99 3.42
C GLY A 67 12.97 -1.73 4.09
N GLY A 68 12.13 -0.85 3.52
CA GLY A 68 10.78 -0.59 4.01
C GLY A 68 9.73 -0.60 2.91
N ILE A 69 8.46 -0.64 3.32
CA ILE A 69 7.31 -0.55 2.41
C ILE A 69 7.14 0.91 1.99
N ALA A 70 7.31 1.17 0.71
CA ALA A 70 7.11 2.47 0.07
C ALA A 70 5.69 2.64 -0.50
N GLY A 71 4.97 1.54 -0.77
CA GLY A 71 3.65 1.60 -1.38
C GLY A 71 2.90 0.27 -1.35
N TYR A 72 1.62 0.33 -1.67
CA TYR A 72 0.72 -0.81 -1.80
C TYR A 72 -0.24 -0.59 -2.96
N PHE A 73 -0.57 -1.66 -3.68
CA PHE A 73 -1.66 -1.66 -4.65
C PHE A 73 -2.29 -3.06 -4.75
N ALA A 74 -3.56 -3.11 -5.14
CA ALA A 74 -4.24 -4.35 -5.50
C ALA A 74 -4.32 -4.45 -7.03
N PHE A 75 -3.90 -5.59 -7.59
CA PHE A 75 -4.04 -5.91 -9.01
C PHE A 75 -5.04 -7.06 -9.17
N ILE A 76 -6.29 -6.68 -9.37
CA ILE A 76 -7.43 -7.59 -9.39
C ILE A 76 -7.71 -7.99 -10.85
N PRO A 77 -7.71 -9.30 -11.20
CA PRO A 77 -8.08 -9.73 -12.53
C PRO A 77 -9.54 -9.37 -12.84
N SER A 78 -9.83 -9.08 -14.11
CA SER A 78 -11.21 -8.94 -14.58
C SER A 78 -11.99 -10.22 -14.29
N PRO A 79 -13.32 -10.13 -14.01
CA PRO A 79 -14.20 -11.29 -13.97
C PRO A 79 -14.11 -12.17 -15.22
#